data_AF-A0A480H9A6-F1
#
_entry.id   AF-A0A480H9A6-F1
#
_cell.length_a   1.000
_cell.length_b   1.000
_cell.length_c   1.000
_cell.angle_alpha   90.00
_cell.angle_beta   90.00
_cell.angle_gamma   90.00
#
_symmetry.space_group_name_H-M   'P 1'
#
loop_
_entity.id
_entity.type
_entity.pdbx_description
1 polymer ?
#
loop_
_entity_poly.entity_id
_entity_poly.type
_entity_poly.pdbx_seq_one_letter_code
_entity_poly.pdbx_strand_id
1 'polypeptide(L)'
;MPQFFATPGAYVRLGRACASTSWGGRAGAIVGSAWEVAKHVCWALPCRVRESRPSILSVSTLGSGLTKVMAPAEILNGKVVSAQIREKLKSKVAQMKEQIPGFTPGLAILQVGNRDDSNLYINVKLKAAKEIGIKAMHIKLPRTATESEVLKCITSLNEDLTVHGFILQLPLDSENPINAEALINAIAPEKDVDGLTSINAGKLARGDLNDCFIPCTPKGCLELIKQTGVQIAGRQAVVIGRSKIVGAPMHDLLLWNHATVTTCHSKTANLNEEVNKGDIVVVAAGKPEMVKGEWIKPGAVVIDCGINCVPDDTKPSGKRIVGDVAYSEAKERAGFITPVPGGVGPMTVAMLMQSTVESAEHFLEKFRPGKWIIQYNKLNLKTPVPSDIDISRSCKPKPIGNLAREIGLLSEEVELYGETKAKVLLSSLERLKHQPDGKYVVVTGITPTPLGEGKSTTTIGLVQALGAHLHQNVFACVRQPSQGPTFGIKGISGTRPGATSLSFILPGALGP
;
A
#
# COMPACT_ATOMS: atom_id res chain seq x y z
N MET A 1 -48.24 -10.16 22.76
CA MET A 1 -46.87 -10.28 23.31
C MET A 1 -46.80 -11.65 24.00
N PRO A 2 -45.93 -12.57 23.58
CA PRO A 2 -44.48 -12.40 23.72
C PRO A 2 -43.61 -12.83 22.51
N GLN A 3 -42.40 -12.28 22.54
CA GLN A 3 -41.10 -12.63 21.97
C GLN A 3 -40.97 -13.80 20.97
N PHE A 4 -40.55 -13.46 19.75
CA PHE A 4 -39.82 -14.36 18.85
C PHE A 4 -38.34 -13.97 18.84
N PHE A 5 -37.49 -14.83 19.39
CA PHE A 5 -36.08 -14.91 19.04
C PHE A 5 -35.96 -15.84 17.83
N ALA A 6 -35.58 -15.31 16.67
CA ALA A 6 -35.14 -16.10 15.54
C ALA A 6 -34.10 -15.31 14.74
N THR A 7 -32.84 -15.71 14.87
CA THR A 7 -31.72 -15.27 14.04
C THR A 7 -31.86 -15.87 12.63
N PRO A 8 -31.88 -15.08 11.54
CA PRO A 8 -31.75 -15.60 10.19
C PRO A 8 -30.29 -15.45 9.71
N GLY A 9 -29.64 -16.57 9.37
CA GLY A 9 -28.34 -16.58 8.70
C GLY A 9 -28.43 -17.35 7.39
N ALA A 10 -27.94 -16.76 6.28
CA ALA A 10 -27.87 -17.42 4.99
C ALA A 10 -26.66 -18.38 4.95
N TYR A 11 -26.88 -19.62 4.53
CA TYR A 11 -25.81 -20.60 4.34
C TYR A 11 -25.15 -20.39 2.98
N VAL A 12 -23.83 -20.56 2.89
CA VAL A 12 -23.10 -20.79 1.64
C VAL A 12 -22.49 -22.18 1.70
N ARG A 13 -22.70 -23.02 0.68
CA ARG A 13 -22.05 -24.33 0.53
C ARG A 13 -21.40 -24.40 -0.86
N LEU A 14 -20.08 -24.53 -0.94
CA LEU A 14 -19.44 -24.99 -2.18
C LEU A 14 -19.68 -26.50 -2.28
N GLY A 15 -20.62 -26.89 -3.15
CA GLY A 15 -20.89 -28.29 -3.47
C GLY A 15 -19.94 -28.78 -4.56
N ARG A 16 -19.40 -30.00 -4.39
CA ARG A 16 -18.85 -30.76 -5.53
C ARG A 16 -19.99 -31.09 -6.48
N ALA A 17 -19.95 -30.54 -7.68
CA ALA A 17 -20.81 -30.99 -8.77
C ALA A 17 -20.09 -32.15 -9.49
N CYS A 18 -20.55 -33.38 -9.30
CA CYS A 18 -20.32 -34.45 -10.28
C CYS A 18 -21.46 -34.35 -11.30
N ALA A 19 -21.15 -33.99 -12.54
CA ALA A 19 -21.97 -34.40 -13.67
C ALA A 19 -21.60 -35.85 -13.97
N SER A 20 -22.59 -36.75 -13.94
CA SER A 20 -22.43 -38.13 -14.39
C SER A 20 -22.89 -38.20 -15.84
N THR A 21 -21.98 -38.43 -16.77
CA THR A 21 -22.33 -38.86 -18.13
C THR A 21 -21.47 -40.06 -18.53
N SER A 22 -22.11 -41.22 -18.67
CA SER A 22 -21.49 -42.43 -19.19
C SER A 22 -21.12 -42.24 -20.66
N TRP A 23 -19.84 -42.39 -21.00
CA TRP A 23 -19.37 -42.40 -22.38
C TRP A 23 -19.31 -43.82 -22.92
N GLY A 24 -19.98 -44.05 -24.05
CA GLY A 24 -19.89 -45.27 -24.84
C GLY A 24 -20.02 -44.95 -26.33
N GLY A 25 -18.89 -44.97 -27.04
CA GLY A 25 -18.84 -45.49 -28.42
C GLY A 25 -18.92 -44.53 -29.62
N ARG A 26 -17.76 -44.44 -30.30
CA ARG A 26 -17.51 -44.36 -31.76
C ARG A 26 -17.76 -43.06 -32.56
N ALA A 27 -16.62 -42.39 -32.81
CA ALA A 27 -16.01 -42.11 -34.12
C ALA A 27 -16.91 -41.80 -35.34
N GLY A 28 -16.71 -40.59 -35.88
CA GLY A 28 -17.09 -40.20 -37.24
C GLY A 28 -16.54 -38.83 -37.58
N ALA A 29 -15.54 -38.81 -38.46
CA ALA A 29 -14.82 -37.62 -38.93
C ALA A 29 -15.72 -36.67 -39.73
N ILE A 30 -15.56 -35.35 -39.52
CA ILE A 30 -15.73 -34.33 -40.58
C ILE A 30 -14.67 -33.25 -40.35
N VAL A 31 -13.69 -33.24 -41.25
CA VAL A 31 -12.77 -32.13 -41.51
C VAL A 31 -13.47 -31.22 -42.53
N GLY A 32 -13.55 -29.92 -42.24
CA GLY A 32 -14.24 -28.95 -43.10
C GLY A 32 -13.90 -27.51 -42.73
N SER A 33 -12.70 -27.11 -43.14
CA SER A 33 -12.23 -25.77 -43.50
C SER A 33 -13.28 -24.65 -43.63
N ALA A 34 -13.03 -23.52 -42.94
CA ALA A 34 -13.23 -22.15 -43.45
C ALA A 34 -12.66 -21.12 -42.45
N TRP A 35 -11.41 -20.67 -42.64
CA TRP A 35 -11.04 -19.30 -42.26
C TRP A 35 -9.76 -18.87 -42.99
N GLU A 36 -9.91 -18.01 -43.98
CA GLU A 36 -8.82 -17.20 -44.48
C GLU A 36 -9.35 -15.82 -44.89
N VAL A 37 -8.44 -14.86 -44.89
CA VAL A 37 -8.52 -13.48 -45.38
C VAL A 37 -8.99 -12.42 -44.37
N ALA A 38 -8.02 -11.72 -43.77
CA ALA A 38 -7.72 -10.33 -44.12
C ALA A 38 -6.43 -9.83 -43.43
N LYS A 39 -5.39 -9.56 -44.23
CA LYS A 39 -4.23 -8.72 -43.89
C LYS A 39 -4.20 -7.53 -44.85
N HIS A 40 -3.64 -6.43 -44.33
CA HIS A 40 -3.08 -5.23 -44.99
C HIS A 40 -3.86 -3.93 -44.77
N VAL A 41 -3.28 -3.05 -43.94
CA VAL A 41 -2.86 -1.72 -44.38
C VAL A 41 -1.56 -1.37 -43.64
N CYS A 42 -0.54 -0.98 -44.40
CA CYS A 42 0.76 -0.47 -43.99
C CYS A 42 0.94 0.88 -44.67
N TRP A 43 1.19 1.96 -43.92
CA TRP A 43 1.69 3.26 -44.41
C TRP A 43 2.58 3.82 -43.29
N ALA A 44 3.91 3.80 -43.46
CA ALA A 44 4.74 4.82 -44.10
C ALA A 44 5.32 5.83 -43.09
N LEU A 45 6.61 5.65 -42.80
CA LEU A 45 7.52 6.63 -42.18
C LEU A 45 8.10 7.56 -43.25
N PRO A 46 8.47 8.79 -42.87
CA PRO A 46 9.79 9.33 -43.25
C PRO A 46 10.48 9.96 -42.03
N CYS A 47 11.72 9.56 -41.70
CA CYS A 47 13.00 10.06 -42.20
C CYS A 47 13.47 11.40 -41.61
N ARG A 48 14.51 11.29 -40.77
CA ARG A 48 15.65 12.19 -40.47
C ARG A 48 15.50 13.70 -40.69
N VAL A 49 15.77 14.43 -39.60
CA VAL A 49 16.59 15.65 -39.64
C VAL A 49 17.72 15.53 -38.61
N ARG A 50 18.92 15.82 -39.07
CA ARG A 50 20.22 15.72 -38.39
C ARG A 50 20.64 17.15 -38.09
N GLU A 51 20.66 17.55 -36.82
CA GLU A 51 21.17 18.86 -36.42
C GLU A 51 22.48 18.74 -35.62
N SER A 52 23.34 19.68 -35.96
CA SER A 52 24.76 19.82 -35.73
C SER A 52 25.10 20.29 -34.32
N ARG A 53 26.12 19.66 -33.72
CA ARG A 53 26.83 20.18 -32.54
C ARG A 53 27.80 21.29 -32.96
N PRO A 54 27.89 22.42 -32.24
CA PRO A 54 29.07 23.26 -32.28
C PRO A 54 30.10 22.81 -31.23
N SER A 55 31.33 23.08 -31.61
CA SER A 55 32.62 22.71 -31.05
C SER A 55 32.96 23.34 -29.70
N ILE A 56 33.73 22.56 -28.95
CA ILE A 56 34.46 22.88 -27.73
C ILE A 56 35.50 23.97 -28.02
N LEU A 57 35.48 25.06 -27.26
CA LEU A 57 36.60 25.98 -27.09
C LEU A 57 37.07 25.87 -25.63
N SER A 58 38.20 25.18 -25.46
CA SER A 58 38.93 25.09 -24.19
C SER A 58 39.72 26.37 -23.97
N VAL A 59 39.31 27.19 -23.01
CA VAL A 59 40.15 28.26 -22.47
C VAL A 59 40.79 27.75 -21.19
N SER A 60 42.09 27.50 -21.27
CA SER A 60 42.97 27.22 -20.14
C SER A 60 43.25 28.53 -19.40
N THR A 61 42.75 28.67 -18.17
CA THR A 61 43.13 29.77 -17.29
C THR A 61 44.01 29.24 -16.17
N LEU A 62 45.23 29.78 -16.11
CA LEU A 62 46.24 29.53 -15.09
C LEU A 62 45.68 29.76 -13.68
N GLY A 63 46.13 28.92 -12.76
CA GLY A 63 45.86 29.03 -11.35
C GLY A 63 46.50 30.28 -10.75
N SER A 64 45.69 31.05 -10.02
CA SER A 64 46.12 31.93 -8.95
C SER A 64 45.51 31.41 -7.66
N GLY A 65 46.35 31.06 -6.68
CA GLY A 65 45.94 30.66 -5.35
C GLY A 65 45.20 31.82 -4.66
N LEU A 66 43.89 31.85 -4.80
CA LEU A 66 43.00 32.56 -3.89
C LEU A 66 42.70 31.62 -2.73
N THR A 67 43.09 32.00 -1.52
CA THR A 67 42.41 31.57 -0.30
C THR A 67 40.94 31.94 -0.47
N LYS A 68 40.15 30.96 -0.90
CA LYS A 68 38.71 31.10 -1.11
C LYS A 68 38.11 31.40 0.25
N VAL A 69 37.81 32.68 0.50
CA VAL A 69 36.95 33.09 1.62
C VAL A 69 35.65 32.32 1.41
N MET A 70 35.43 31.31 2.25
CA MET A 70 34.27 30.44 2.11
C MET A 70 33.04 31.29 2.45
N ALA A 71 32.14 31.43 1.48
CA ALA A 71 30.83 32.02 1.74
C ALA A 71 30.08 31.12 2.74
N PRO A 72 29.29 31.69 3.66
CA PRO A 72 28.49 30.91 4.59
C PRO A 72 27.51 30.00 3.83
N ALA A 73 27.22 28.84 4.41
CA ALA A 73 26.39 27.81 3.82
C ALA A 73 25.01 28.33 3.43
N GLU A 74 24.49 27.85 2.30
CA GLU A 74 23.11 28.09 1.91
C GLU A 74 22.16 27.33 2.85
N ILE A 75 21.17 28.02 3.39
CA ILE A 75 20.24 27.47 4.38
C ILE A 75 19.13 26.71 3.67
N LEU A 76 19.08 25.39 3.89
CA LEU A 76 18.01 24.52 3.40
C LEU A 76 16.76 24.69 4.26
N ASN A 77 15.90 25.63 3.87
CA ASN A 77 14.68 25.96 4.60
C ASN A 77 13.56 24.94 4.32
N GLY A 78 13.50 23.90 5.15
CA GLY A 78 12.48 22.85 5.05
C GLY A 78 11.05 23.35 5.24
N LYS A 79 10.79 24.50 5.88
CA LYS A 79 9.44 25.09 5.91
C LYS A 79 8.96 25.53 4.52
N VAL A 80 9.85 26.11 3.71
CA VAL A 80 9.54 26.55 2.34
C VAL A 80 9.35 25.35 1.44
N VAL A 81 10.29 24.39 1.47
CA VAL A 81 10.23 23.18 0.64
C VAL A 81 8.99 22.36 0.97
N SER A 82 8.70 22.13 2.27
CA SER A 82 7.50 21.40 2.68
C SER A 82 6.19 22.11 2.28
N ALA A 83 6.14 23.45 2.27
CA ALA A 83 4.98 24.18 1.78
C ALA A 83 4.76 23.97 0.28
N GLN A 84 5.82 24.04 -0.53
CA GLN A 84 5.74 23.79 -1.98
C GLN A 84 5.26 22.36 -2.29
N ILE A 85 5.76 21.37 -1.54
CA ILE A 85 5.34 19.97 -1.70
C ILE A 85 3.85 19.82 -1.36
N ARG A 86 3.39 20.40 -0.24
CA ARG A 86 1.97 20.35 0.13
C ARG A 86 1.06 20.98 -0.92
N GLU A 87 1.47 22.08 -1.55
CA GLU A 87 0.68 22.72 -2.61
C GLU A 87 0.61 21.85 -3.89
N LYS A 88 1.73 21.21 -4.27
CA LYS A 88 1.75 20.23 -5.36
C LYS A 88 0.81 19.05 -5.07
N LEU A 89 0.86 18.51 -3.85
CA LEU A 89 0.00 17.41 -3.42
C LEU A 89 -1.47 17.80 -3.41
N LYS A 90 -1.79 19.02 -2.95
CA LYS A 90 -3.17 19.54 -2.96
C LYS A 90 -3.75 19.58 -4.36
N SER A 91 -2.95 20.06 -5.33
CA SER A 91 -3.33 20.05 -6.74
C SER A 91 -3.53 18.62 -7.27
N LYS A 92 -2.66 17.69 -6.89
CA LYS A 92 -2.76 16.27 -7.28
C LYS A 92 -4.05 15.61 -6.73
N VAL A 93 -4.37 15.86 -5.46
CA VAL A 93 -5.58 15.33 -4.82
C VAL A 93 -6.85 15.94 -5.43
N ALA A 94 -6.83 17.21 -5.83
CA ALA A 94 -7.94 17.82 -6.56
C ALA A 94 -8.16 17.11 -7.90
N GLN A 95 -7.10 16.87 -8.67
CA GLN A 95 -7.18 16.13 -9.94
C GLN A 95 -7.73 14.71 -9.76
N MET A 96 -7.33 13.98 -8.71
CA MET A 96 -7.89 12.64 -8.42
C MET A 96 -9.40 12.68 -8.18
N LYS A 97 -9.88 13.69 -7.44
CA LYS A 97 -11.31 13.87 -7.15
C LYS A 97 -12.12 14.20 -8.41
N GLU A 98 -11.54 14.95 -9.33
CA GLU A 98 -12.16 15.28 -10.62
C GLU A 98 -12.22 14.05 -11.54
N GLN A 99 -11.15 13.26 -11.60
CA GLN A 99 -11.09 12.05 -12.43
C GLN A 99 -12.03 10.95 -11.92
N ILE A 100 -12.18 10.82 -10.60
CA ILE A 100 -13.02 9.78 -9.98
C ILE A 100 -13.92 10.44 -8.92
N PRO A 101 -15.13 10.87 -9.32
CA PRO A 101 -16.08 11.49 -8.40
C PRO A 101 -16.36 10.62 -7.18
N GLY A 102 -16.24 11.20 -5.98
CA GLY A 102 -16.44 10.51 -4.70
C GLY A 102 -15.21 9.79 -4.14
N PHE A 103 -14.12 9.66 -4.90
CA PHE A 103 -12.86 9.16 -4.38
C PHE A 103 -12.17 10.23 -3.51
N THR A 104 -11.56 9.82 -2.41
CA THR A 104 -10.73 10.73 -1.59
C THR A 104 -9.63 9.92 -0.91
N PRO A 105 -8.34 10.31 -1.06
CA PRO A 105 -7.25 9.68 -0.34
C PRO A 105 -7.51 9.69 1.17
N GLY A 106 -7.21 8.57 1.81
CA GLY A 106 -7.59 8.28 3.20
C GLY A 106 -6.37 7.91 4.03
N LEU A 107 -6.15 8.66 5.12
CA LEU A 107 -5.09 8.45 6.09
C LEU A 107 -5.69 8.09 7.45
N ALA A 108 -5.23 7.02 8.08
CA ALA A 108 -5.54 6.75 9.48
C ALA A 108 -4.30 6.90 10.38
N ILE A 109 -4.52 7.43 11.58
CA ILE A 109 -3.50 7.55 12.62
C ILE A 109 -4.00 6.82 13.85
N LEU A 110 -3.36 5.70 14.18
CA LEU A 110 -3.64 4.91 15.38
C LEU A 110 -2.73 5.35 16.52
N GLN A 111 -3.32 5.83 17.61
CA GLN A 111 -2.63 6.26 18.82
C GLN A 111 -3.02 5.36 19.99
N VAL A 112 -2.05 4.98 20.83
CA VAL A 112 -2.29 4.34 22.12
C VAL A 112 -1.85 5.31 23.22
N GLY A 113 -2.74 5.60 24.16
CA GLY A 113 -2.51 6.51 25.28
C GLY A 113 -2.75 7.98 24.96
N ASN A 114 -2.09 8.87 25.71
CA ASN A 114 -2.39 10.31 25.66
C ASN A 114 -1.17 11.22 25.87
N ARG A 115 0.00 10.85 25.34
CA ARG A 115 1.18 11.71 25.47
C ARG A 115 1.01 13.06 24.77
N ASP A 116 1.42 14.14 25.43
CA ASP A 116 1.29 15.51 24.92
C ASP A 116 2.10 15.76 23.65
N ASP A 117 3.31 15.21 23.56
CA ASP A 117 4.15 15.28 22.37
C ASP A 117 3.48 14.59 21.17
N SER A 118 2.99 13.37 21.35
CA SER A 118 2.22 12.65 20.33
C SER A 118 0.98 13.43 19.88
N ASN A 119 0.22 14.00 20.82
CA ASN A 119 -0.98 14.79 20.49
C ASN A 119 -0.63 16.00 19.60
N LEU A 120 0.45 16.72 19.92
CA LEU A 120 0.91 17.86 19.11
C LEU A 120 1.28 17.41 17.69
N TYR A 121 2.07 16.34 17.55
CA TYR A 121 2.47 15.82 16.24
C TYR A 121 1.28 15.32 15.42
N ILE A 122 0.33 14.61 16.04
CA ILE A 122 -0.89 14.12 15.38
C ILE A 122 -1.70 15.32 14.87
N ASN A 123 -1.90 16.36 15.68
CA ASN A 123 -2.64 17.54 15.26
C ASN A 123 -2.03 18.22 14.03
N VAL A 124 -0.69 18.29 13.96
CA VAL A 124 0.01 18.81 12.79
C VAL A 124 -0.23 17.94 11.55
N LYS A 125 -0.18 16.60 11.69
CA LYS A 125 -0.47 15.66 10.60
C LYS A 125 -1.91 15.78 10.10
N LEU A 126 -2.89 15.84 11.01
CA LEU A 126 -4.31 15.99 10.68
C LEU A 126 -4.59 17.32 9.97
N LYS A 127 -3.98 18.42 10.44
CA LYS A 127 -4.11 19.73 9.82
C LYS A 127 -3.55 19.72 8.39
N ALA A 128 -2.34 19.19 8.19
CA ALA A 128 -1.73 19.09 6.88
C ALA A 128 -2.54 18.21 5.91
N ALA A 129 -3.07 17.07 6.38
CA ALA A 129 -3.93 16.21 5.59
C ALA A 129 -5.19 16.94 5.12
N LYS A 130 -5.86 17.66 6.05
CA LYS A 130 -7.04 18.46 5.73
C LYS A 130 -6.76 19.57 4.72
N GLU A 131 -5.63 20.28 4.85
CA GLU A 131 -5.20 21.33 3.92
C GLU A 131 -4.99 20.81 2.48
N ILE A 132 -4.45 19.60 2.35
CA ILE A 132 -4.21 18.93 1.05
C ILE A 132 -5.51 18.34 0.48
N GLY A 133 -6.51 18.08 1.32
CA GLY A 133 -7.78 17.45 0.92
C GLY A 133 -7.81 15.94 1.11
N ILE A 134 -6.90 15.39 1.91
CA ILE A 134 -6.87 13.99 2.37
C ILE A 134 -7.87 13.82 3.52
N LYS A 135 -8.67 12.75 3.48
CA LYS A 135 -9.55 12.37 4.59
C LYS A 135 -8.70 11.70 5.67
N ALA A 136 -8.43 12.43 6.76
CA ALA A 136 -7.68 11.90 7.90
C ALA A 136 -8.61 11.45 9.02
N MET A 137 -8.37 10.25 9.55
CA MET A 137 -9.02 9.71 10.74
C MET A 137 -8.00 9.52 11.86
N HIS A 138 -8.41 9.87 13.08
CA HIS A 138 -7.60 9.68 14.29
C HIS A 138 -8.31 8.69 15.20
N ILE A 139 -7.68 7.53 15.41
CA ILE A 139 -8.18 6.50 16.30
C ILE A 139 -7.31 6.52 17.55
N LYS A 140 -7.91 6.85 18.69
CA LYS A 140 -7.22 6.96 19.96
C LYS A 140 -7.70 5.88 20.92
N LEU A 141 -6.81 4.96 21.23
CA LEU A 141 -7.01 3.90 22.22
C LEU A 141 -6.54 4.37 23.60
N PRO A 142 -7.23 3.98 24.69
CA PRO A 142 -6.84 4.34 26.05
C PRO A 142 -5.52 3.68 26.45
N ARG A 143 -4.91 4.15 27.54
CA ARG A 143 -3.69 3.53 28.12
C ARG A 143 -3.91 2.09 28.58
N THR A 144 -5.15 1.73 28.90
CA THR A 144 -5.57 0.37 29.28
C THR A 144 -5.64 -0.61 28.12
N ALA A 145 -5.48 -0.14 26.87
CA ALA A 145 -5.57 -0.99 25.69
C ALA A 145 -4.52 -2.11 25.72
N THR A 146 -4.94 -3.30 25.33
CA THR A 146 -4.09 -4.50 25.21
C THR A 146 -3.54 -4.65 23.81
N GLU A 147 -2.46 -5.43 23.63
CA GLU A 147 -1.90 -5.73 22.31
C GLU A 147 -2.95 -6.32 21.35
N SER A 148 -3.84 -7.17 21.85
CA SER A 148 -4.92 -7.77 21.03
C SER A 148 -5.90 -6.72 20.50
N GLU A 149 -6.25 -5.71 21.29
CA GLU A 149 -7.14 -4.62 20.86
C GLU A 149 -6.48 -3.73 19.81
N VAL A 150 -5.19 -3.44 19.97
CA VAL A 150 -4.41 -2.69 18.96
C VAL A 150 -4.33 -3.49 17.66
N LEU A 151 -4.05 -4.80 17.75
CA LEU A 151 -3.98 -5.69 16.59
C LEU A 151 -5.32 -5.82 15.85
N LYS A 152 -6.45 -5.87 16.58
CA LYS A 152 -7.79 -5.82 15.98
C LYS A 152 -7.99 -4.54 15.19
N CYS A 153 -7.63 -3.39 15.74
CA CYS A 153 -7.75 -2.11 15.04
C CYS A 153 -6.87 -2.07 13.77
N ILE A 154 -5.63 -2.55 13.84
CA ILE A 154 -4.74 -2.69 12.68
C ILE A 154 -5.37 -3.59 11.61
N THR A 155 -5.98 -4.71 12.01
CA THR A 155 -6.66 -5.63 11.09
C THR A 155 -7.84 -4.97 10.40
N SER A 156 -8.69 -4.25 11.13
CA SER A 156 -9.80 -3.48 10.54
C SER A 156 -9.31 -2.42 9.55
N LEU A 157 -8.22 -1.70 9.88
CA LEU A 157 -7.63 -0.69 8.97
C LEU A 157 -7.00 -1.32 7.72
N ASN A 158 -6.43 -2.52 7.82
CA ASN A 158 -5.92 -3.26 6.67
C ASN A 158 -7.06 -3.62 5.69
N GLU A 159 -8.23 -3.99 6.21
CA GLU A 159 -9.38 -4.43 5.41
C GLU A 159 -10.27 -3.28 4.91
N ASP A 160 -10.21 -2.10 5.54
CA ASP A 160 -10.99 -0.92 5.13
C ASP A 160 -10.48 -0.34 3.81
N LEU A 161 -11.27 -0.50 2.74
CA LEU A 161 -10.97 0.02 1.39
C LEU A 161 -11.02 1.55 1.30
N THR A 162 -11.53 2.25 2.31
CA THR A 162 -11.53 3.71 2.38
C THR A 162 -10.23 4.28 2.99
N VAL A 163 -9.44 3.42 3.63
CA VAL A 163 -8.12 3.75 4.20
C VAL A 163 -7.05 3.27 3.23
N HIS A 164 -6.27 4.21 2.72
CA HIS A 164 -5.21 3.94 1.74
C HIS A 164 -3.87 3.80 2.46
N GLY A 165 -3.59 4.68 3.41
CA GLY A 165 -2.42 4.59 4.27
C GLY A 165 -2.77 4.75 5.74
N PHE A 166 -2.01 4.12 6.62
CA PHE A 166 -2.10 4.42 8.04
C PHE A 166 -0.79 4.24 8.79
N ILE A 167 -0.72 4.86 9.97
CA ILE A 167 0.45 4.80 10.85
C ILE A 167 0.04 4.39 12.27
N LEU A 168 0.95 3.69 12.95
CA LEU A 168 0.90 3.49 14.40
C LEU A 168 1.80 4.55 15.05
N GLN A 169 1.23 5.51 15.77
CA GLN A 169 1.99 6.59 16.39
C GLN A 169 2.87 6.05 17.53
N LEU A 170 4.19 6.23 17.38
CA LEU A 170 5.18 5.86 18.38
C LEU A 170 5.66 7.09 19.18
N PRO A 171 6.16 6.90 20.42
CA PRO A 171 6.08 5.65 21.20
C PRO A 171 4.66 5.34 21.67
N LEU A 172 4.37 4.07 21.93
CA LEU A 172 3.11 3.63 22.51
C LEU A 172 3.07 4.00 24.00
N ASP A 173 1.96 4.56 24.47
CA ASP A 173 1.71 4.85 25.88
C ASP A 173 0.59 3.94 26.40
N SER A 174 1.00 2.76 26.87
CA SER A 174 0.12 1.77 27.47
C SER A 174 0.62 1.38 28.86
N GLU A 175 -0.31 1.02 29.73
CA GLU A 175 -0.03 0.39 31.02
C GLU A 175 0.36 -1.09 30.85
N ASN A 176 0.00 -1.69 29.71
CA ASN A 176 0.31 -3.08 29.38
C ASN A 176 1.62 -3.18 28.59
N PRO A 177 2.38 -4.27 28.73
CA PRO A 177 3.49 -4.56 27.82
C PRO A 177 2.93 -4.85 26.42
N ILE A 178 3.39 -4.10 25.43
CA ILE A 178 2.98 -4.23 24.04
C ILE A 178 4.24 -4.35 23.16
N ASN A 179 4.27 -5.37 22.30
CA ASN A 179 5.32 -5.52 21.31
C ASN A 179 5.04 -4.62 20.09
N ALA A 180 5.61 -3.41 20.12
CA ALA A 180 5.47 -2.45 19.02
C ALA A 180 5.96 -3.01 17.67
N GLU A 181 7.01 -3.84 17.66
CA GLU A 181 7.54 -4.42 16.42
C GLU A 181 6.58 -5.44 15.80
N ALA A 182 5.92 -6.26 16.62
CA ALA A 182 4.88 -7.17 16.14
C ALA A 182 3.70 -6.40 15.53
N LEU A 183 3.26 -5.32 16.20
CA LEU A 183 2.16 -4.49 15.70
C LEU A 183 2.50 -3.75 14.41
N ILE A 184 3.70 -3.15 14.31
CA ILE A 184 4.15 -2.49 13.08
C ILE A 184 4.17 -3.49 11.93
N ASN A 185 4.69 -4.71 12.15
CA ASN A 185 4.73 -5.75 11.12
C ASN A 185 3.35 -6.35 10.79
N ALA A 186 2.30 -6.05 11.55
CA ALA A 186 0.93 -6.43 11.22
C ALA A 186 0.25 -5.43 10.26
N ILE A 187 0.85 -4.26 10.01
CA ILE A 187 0.39 -3.30 9.02
C ILE A 187 0.60 -3.89 7.62
N ALA A 188 -0.42 -3.84 6.76
CA ALA A 188 -0.30 -4.25 5.37
C ALA A 188 0.77 -3.41 4.65
N PRO A 189 1.77 -4.00 3.97
CA PRO A 189 2.86 -3.25 3.35
C PRO A 189 2.40 -2.17 2.37
N GLU A 190 1.26 -2.38 1.71
CA GLU A 190 0.66 -1.45 0.75
C GLU A 190 0.02 -0.22 1.41
N LYS A 191 -0.21 -0.27 2.73
CA LYS A 191 -0.77 0.83 3.54
C LYS A 191 0.22 1.42 4.55
N ASP A 192 1.44 0.88 4.64
CA ASP A 192 2.51 1.30 5.56
C ASP A 192 3.19 2.59 5.08
N VAL A 193 2.48 3.71 5.17
CA VAL A 193 2.95 5.01 4.68
C VAL A 193 4.07 5.63 5.52
N ASP A 194 4.38 5.06 6.68
CA ASP A 194 5.56 5.41 7.49
C ASP A 194 6.78 4.55 7.15
N GLY A 195 6.62 3.51 6.32
CA GLY A 195 7.70 2.67 5.80
C GLY A 195 8.45 1.85 6.86
N LEU A 196 7.80 1.51 7.98
CA LEU A 196 8.46 0.90 9.14
C LEU A 196 8.32 -0.64 9.20
N THR A 197 7.48 -1.24 8.36
CA THR A 197 7.38 -2.70 8.29
C THR A 197 8.70 -3.33 7.82
N SER A 198 9.01 -4.53 8.32
CA SER A 198 10.19 -5.29 7.88
C SER A 198 10.16 -5.58 6.38
N ILE A 199 8.97 -5.70 5.79
CA ILE A 199 8.79 -5.90 4.35
C ILE A 199 9.25 -4.66 3.58
N ASN A 200 8.74 -3.46 3.90
CA ASN A 200 9.16 -2.24 3.23
C ASN A 200 10.63 -1.90 3.51
N ALA A 201 11.11 -2.10 4.73
CA ALA A 201 12.52 -1.94 5.06
C ALA A 201 13.41 -2.91 4.25
N GLY A 202 12.98 -4.16 4.08
CA GLY A 202 13.70 -5.16 3.28
C GLY A 202 13.75 -4.81 1.80
N LYS A 203 12.64 -4.31 1.23
CA LYS A 203 12.58 -3.80 -0.15
C LYS A 203 13.50 -2.59 -0.34
N LEU A 204 13.44 -1.61 0.57
CA LEU A 204 14.31 -0.43 0.57
C LEU A 204 15.80 -0.82 0.65
N ALA A 205 16.16 -1.70 1.58
CA ALA A 205 17.55 -2.16 1.74
C ALA A 205 18.08 -2.93 0.52
N ARG A 206 17.20 -3.46 -0.33
CA ARG A 206 17.55 -4.22 -1.55
C ARG A 206 17.41 -3.44 -2.85
N GLY A 207 16.95 -2.19 -2.80
CA GLY A 207 16.91 -1.29 -3.95
C GLY A 207 15.59 -1.29 -4.71
N ASP A 208 14.54 -1.89 -4.16
CA ASP A 208 13.20 -1.94 -4.75
C ASP A 208 12.43 -0.62 -4.51
N LEU A 209 13.05 0.51 -4.86
CA LEU A 209 12.55 1.87 -4.57
C LEU A 209 11.18 2.17 -5.20
N ASN A 210 10.80 1.46 -6.26
CA ASN A 210 9.53 1.66 -6.96
C ASN A 210 8.36 0.92 -6.30
N ASP A 211 8.62 -0.01 -5.37
CA ASP A 211 7.60 -0.89 -4.79
C ASP A 211 7.67 -0.92 -3.25
N CYS A 212 8.22 0.13 -2.63
CA CYS A 212 8.30 0.26 -1.18
C CYS A 212 7.95 1.67 -0.70
N PHE A 213 7.41 1.76 0.51
CA PHE A 213 7.35 3.04 1.22
C PHE A 213 8.66 3.32 1.95
N ILE A 214 9.09 4.58 1.85
CA ILE A 214 10.31 5.07 2.49
C ILE A 214 9.91 5.82 3.76
N PRO A 215 10.61 5.61 4.90
CA PRO A 215 10.33 6.36 6.12
C PRO A 215 10.37 7.87 5.91
N CYS A 216 9.45 8.59 6.57
CA CYS A 216 9.16 9.98 6.26
C CYS A 216 10.37 10.91 6.45
N THR A 217 11.15 10.70 7.52
CA THR A 217 12.34 11.50 7.83
C THR A 217 13.46 11.34 6.80
N PRO A 218 13.95 10.12 6.47
CA PRO A 218 14.97 9.95 5.43
C PRO A 218 14.45 10.35 4.03
N LYS A 219 13.16 10.16 3.73
CA LYS A 219 12.55 10.69 2.49
C LYS A 219 12.69 12.22 2.42
N GLY A 220 12.43 12.91 3.54
CA GLY A 220 12.58 14.36 3.65
C GLY A 220 14.02 14.83 3.56
N CYS A 221 14.96 14.07 4.12
CA CYS A 221 16.40 14.33 4.00
C CYS A 221 16.87 14.22 2.54
N LEU A 222 16.48 13.16 1.84
CA LEU A 222 16.80 12.96 0.43
C LEU A 222 16.24 14.10 -0.43
N GLU A 223 15.00 14.53 -0.16
CA GLU A 223 14.40 15.67 -0.87
C GLU A 223 15.18 16.96 -0.63
N LEU A 224 15.58 17.27 0.61
CA LEU A 224 16.40 18.43 0.92
C LEU A 224 17.77 18.38 0.24
N ILE A 225 18.40 17.20 0.14
CA ILE A 225 19.65 17.02 -0.62
C ILE A 225 19.40 17.32 -2.10
N LYS A 226 18.31 16.83 -2.70
CA LYS A 226 17.97 17.09 -4.11
C LYS A 226 17.75 18.58 -4.41
N GLN A 227 17.21 19.34 -3.45
CA GLN A 227 17.01 20.80 -3.59
C GLN A 227 18.33 21.58 -3.77
N THR A 228 19.46 21.02 -3.33
CA THR A 228 20.78 21.67 -3.51
C THR A 228 21.26 21.68 -4.97
N GLY A 229 20.70 20.82 -5.84
CA GLY A 229 21.23 20.58 -7.18
C GLY A 229 22.56 19.81 -7.22
N VAL A 230 23.14 19.46 -6.06
CA VAL A 230 24.36 18.67 -5.98
C VAL A 230 24.07 17.22 -6.37
N GLN A 231 24.83 16.69 -7.32
CA GLN A 231 24.72 15.30 -7.73
C GLN A 231 25.14 14.36 -6.59
N ILE A 232 24.25 13.43 -6.22
CA ILE A 232 24.48 12.40 -5.19
C ILE A 232 25.39 11.28 -5.72
N ALA A 233 25.20 10.89 -6.98
CA ALA A 233 25.96 9.81 -7.60
C ALA A 233 27.47 10.06 -7.55
N GLY A 234 28.23 9.07 -7.08
CA GLY A 234 29.69 9.11 -6.95
C GLY A 234 30.21 9.92 -5.75
N ARG A 235 29.34 10.50 -4.92
CA ARG A 235 29.74 11.23 -3.71
C ARG A 235 29.98 10.30 -2.54
N GLN A 236 30.86 10.72 -1.64
CA GLN A 236 31.03 10.09 -0.34
C GLN A 236 29.96 10.63 0.62
N ALA A 237 29.06 9.78 1.07
CA ALA A 237 28.00 10.14 2.01
C ALA A 237 28.25 9.50 3.38
N VAL A 238 28.13 10.27 4.45
CA VAL A 238 28.32 9.81 5.83
C VAL A 238 26.99 9.92 6.58
N VAL A 239 26.51 8.82 7.12
CA VAL A 239 25.29 8.76 7.93
C VAL A 239 25.68 8.47 9.38
N ILE A 240 25.39 9.38 10.29
CA ILE A 240 25.68 9.22 11.73
C ILE A 240 24.40 8.81 12.45
N GLY A 241 24.32 7.55 12.83
CA GLY A 241 23.13 6.93 13.39
C GLY A 241 22.65 5.75 12.54
N ARG A 242 22.09 4.73 13.20
CA ARG A 242 21.62 3.48 12.54
C ARG A 242 20.26 3.01 13.06
N SER A 243 19.42 3.96 13.47
CA SER A 243 18.07 3.67 13.94
C SER A 243 17.20 3.12 12.81
N LYS A 244 16.17 2.33 13.15
CA LYS A 244 15.18 1.83 12.19
C LYS A 244 14.42 2.97 11.49
N ILE A 245 14.24 4.11 12.17
CA ILE A 245 13.41 5.24 11.71
C ILE A 245 14.17 6.18 10.76
N VAL A 246 15.48 6.37 10.98
CA VAL A 246 16.25 7.38 10.24
C VAL A 246 17.54 6.82 9.67
N GLY A 247 18.46 6.36 10.52
CA GLY A 247 19.84 6.08 10.10
C GLY A 247 19.96 4.97 9.04
N ALA A 248 19.39 3.80 9.31
CA ALA A 248 19.43 2.67 8.37
C ALA A 248 18.73 2.99 7.03
N PRO A 249 17.47 3.46 6.99
CA PRO A 249 16.83 3.81 5.72
C PRO A 249 17.51 4.99 4.99
N MET A 250 18.17 5.92 5.71
CA MET A 250 18.95 6.98 5.06
C MET A 250 20.18 6.43 4.32
N HIS A 251 20.87 5.45 4.92
CA HIS A 251 21.96 4.74 4.24
C HIS A 251 21.47 4.13 2.93
N ASP A 252 20.35 3.40 2.98
CA ASP A 252 19.81 2.69 1.82
C ASP A 252 19.43 3.68 0.71
N LEU A 253 18.78 4.80 1.05
CA LEU A 253 18.44 5.82 0.07
C LEU A 253 19.68 6.42 -0.62
N LEU A 254 20.72 6.76 0.15
CA LEU A 254 21.94 7.33 -0.43
C LEU A 254 22.65 6.31 -1.33
N LEU A 255 22.72 5.06 -0.89
CA LEU A 255 23.31 3.96 -1.65
C LEU A 255 22.58 3.76 -2.99
N TRP A 256 21.25 3.70 -2.97
CA TRP A 256 20.43 3.53 -4.17
C TRP A 256 20.29 4.79 -5.02
N ASN A 257 20.75 5.94 -4.52
CA ASN A 257 21.04 7.15 -5.32
C ASN A 257 22.53 7.22 -5.74
N HIS A 258 23.24 6.09 -5.70
CA HIS A 258 24.60 5.88 -6.19
C HIS A 258 25.71 6.62 -5.43
N ALA A 259 25.49 6.98 -4.15
CA ALA A 259 26.58 7.42 -3.28
C ALA A 259 27.40 6.22 -2.78
N THR A 260 28.67 6.47 -2.43
CA THR A 260 29.44 5.56 -1.56
C THR A 260 29.13 5.94 -0.11
N VAL A 261 28.56 5.04 0.68
CA VAL A 261 27.99 5.39 1.98
C VAL A 261 28.79 4.77 3.13
N THR A 262 29.17 5.61 4.10
CA THR A 262 29.76 5.19 5.39
C THR A 262 28.75 5.42 6.51
N THR A 263 28.39 4.34 7.22
CA THR A 263 27.48 4.43 8.37
C THR A 263 28.28 4.45 9.68
N CYS A 264 28.16 5.55 10.43
CA CYS A 264 28.77 5.72 11.74
C CYS A 264 27.77 5.50 12.88
N HIS A 265 28.27 5.12 14.05
CA HIS A 265 27.45 4.88 15.24
C HIS A 265 28.26 5.06 16.53
N SER A 266 27.66 4.77 17.69
CA SER A 266 28.25 4.94 19.03
C SER A 266 29.53 4.13 19.32
N LYS A 267 29.99 3.31 18.37
CA LYS A 267 31.19 2.47 18.49
C LYS A 267 32.23 2.79 17.39
N THR A 268 31.97 3.81 16.57
CA THR A 268 32.92 4.29 15.56
C THR A 268 34.08 4.99 16.27
N ALA A 269 35.30 4.48 16.06
CA ALA A 269 36.52 5.19 16.45
C ALA A 269 36.76 6.38 15.52
N ASN A 270 37.40 7.43 16.02
CA ASN A 270 37.75 8.63 15.25
C ASN A 270 36.59 9.19 14.41
N LEU A 271 35.41 9.36 15.03
CA LEU A 271 34.21 9.81 14.33
C LEU A 271 34.45 11.10 13.51
N ASN A 272 35.25 12.03 14.05
CA ASN A 272 35.66 13.27 13.39
C ASN A 272 36.33 13.04 12.02
N GLU A 273 37.20 12.03 11.90
CA GLU A 273 37.89 11.69 10.65
C GLU A 273 36.91 11.12 9.62
N GLU A 274 35.94 10.31 10.06
CA GLU A 274 34.90 9.77 9.17
C GLU A 274 33.97 10.88 8.66
N VAL A 275 33.51 11.78 9.55
CA VAL A 275 32.70 12.94 9.15
C VAL A 275 33.41 13.80 8.10
N ASN A 276 34.73 13.98 8.24
CA ASN A 276 35.52 14.81 7.33
C ASN A 276 35.60 14.28 5.89
N LYS A 277 35.32 12.99 5.66
CA LYS A 277 35.30 12.41 4.32
C LYS A 277 34.02 12.74 3.54
N GLY A 278 32.92 13.04 4.25
CA GLY A 278 31.58 13.18 3.67
C GLY A 278 31.41 14.44 2.84
N ASP A 279 31.11 14.26 1.54
CA ASP A 279 30.52 15.31 0.70
C ASP A 279 29.07 15.59 1.09
N ILE A 280 28.37 14.55 1.58
CA ILE A 280 27.03 14.61 2.15
C ILE A 280 27.10 14.03 3.56
N VAL A 281 26.63 14.77 4.56
CA VAL A 281 26.62 14.34 5.96
C VAL A 281 25.20 14.40 6.48
N VAL A 282 24.65 13.26 6.90
CA VAL A 282 23.33 13.18 7.54
C VAL A 282 23.50 12.73 8.99
N VAL A 283 23.01 13.53 9.94
CA VAL A 283 23.19 13.30 11.38
C VAL A 283 21.86 13.03 12.05
N ALA A 284 21.73 11.86 12.69
CA ALA A 284 20.55 11.40 13.42
C ALA A 284 20.97 10.59 14.65
N ALA A 285 21.75 11.21 15.52
CA ALA A 285 22.33 10.62 16.73
C ALA A 285 21.53 10.92 18.00
N GLY A 286 20.71 11.97 18.02
CA GLY A 286 19.98 12.41 19.21
C GLY A 286 20.91 12.89 20.32
N LYS A 287 21.99 13.57 19.95
CA LYS A 287 22.99 14.12 20.87
C LYS A 287 23.25 15.58 20.50
N PRO A 288 22.90 16.54 21.37
CA PRO A 288 22.93 17.96 21.04
C PRO A 288 24.34 18.42 20.65
N GLU A 289 24.47 19.07 19.49
CA GLU A 289 25.69 19.76 19.03
C GLU A 289 26.97 18.89 19.11
N MET A 290 26.82 17.56 18.95
CA MET A 290 27.91 16.58 19.02
C MET A 290 28.87 16.73 17.84
N VAL A 291 28.34 16.92 16.62
CA VAL A 291 29.14 17.07 15.41
C VAL A 291 29.63 18.52 15.31
N LYS A 292 30.94 18.72 15.47
CA LYS A 292 31.56 20.06 15.46
C LYS A 292 31.78 20.57 14.05
N GLY A 293 31.80 21.89 13.87
CA GLY A 293 32.04 22.49 12.55
C GLY A 293 33.39 22.08 11.96
N GLU A 294 34.41 21.93 12.81
CA GLU A 294 35.75 21.47 12.43
C GLU A 294 35.80 20.07 11.81
N TRP A 295 34.75 19.25 11.98
CA TRP A 295 34.69 17.92 11.38
C TRP A 295 34.12 17.97 9.97
N ILE A 296 33.31 18.98 9.64
CA ILE A 296 32.61 19.11 8.37
C ILE A 296 33.59 19.38 7.23
N LYS A 297 33.51 18.57 6.18
CA LYS A 297 34.29 18.81 4.94
C LYS A 297 33.88 20.15 4.31
N PRO A 298 34.85 21.00 3.90
CA PRO A 298 34.55 22.24 3.20
C PRO A 298 33.65 22.02 1.97
N GLY A 299 32.52 22.71 1.90
CA GLY A 299 31.54 22.60 0.81
C GLY A 299 30.55 21.44 0.92
N ALA A 300 30.54 20.68 2.02
CA ALA A 300 29.62 19.56 2.20
C ALA A 300 28.15 19.98 2.31
N VAL A 301 27.24 19.06 1.96
CA VAL A 301 25.81 19.16 2.26
C VAL A 301 25.56 18.56 3.64
N VAL A 302 25.07 19.35 4.59
CA VAL A 302 24.84 18.92 5.98
C VAL A 302 23.34 18.88 6.28
N ILE A 303 22.84 17.69 6.58
CA ILE A 303 21.45 17.43 6.99
C ILE A 303 21.42 17.01 8.46
N ASP A 304 20.72 17.78 9.28
CA ASP A 304 20.59 17.59 10.72
C ASP A 304 19.15 17.18 11.08
N CYS A 305 19.02 15.93 11.50
CA CYS A 305 17.75 15.33 11.94
C CYS A 305 17.53 15.45 13.45
N GLY A 306 18.50 15.99 14.20
CA GLY A 306 18.46 16.09 15.65
C GLY A 306 17.32 17.00 16.11
N ILE A 307 16.60 16.55 17.16
CA ILE A 307 15.62 17.38 17.87
C ILE A 307 15.90 17.19 19.36
N ASN A 308 16.76 18.06 19.89
CA ASN A 308 17.19 18.01 21.28
C ASN A 308 16.67 19.25 22.02
N CYS A 309 15.96 19.06 23.12
CA CYS A 309 15.48 20.14 23.98
C CYS A 309 16.54 20.48 25.04
N VAL A 310 17.09 21.69 24.98
CA VAL A 310 18.11 22.18 25.93
C VAL A 310 17.52 23.35 26.72
N PRO A 311 17.76 23.45 28.04
CA PRO A 311 17.33 24.61 28.84
C PRO A 311 17.89 25.92 28.27
N ASP A 312 17.04 26.95 28.20
CA ASP A 312 17.40 28.28 27.71
C ASP A 312 16.41 29.32 28.27
N ASP A 313 16.86 30.07 29.28
CA ASP A 313 16.06 31.09 29.96
C ASP A 313 15.75 32.31 29.07
N THR A 314 16.42 32.44 27.92
CA THR A 314 16.12 33.51 26.95
C THR A 314 14.88 33.22 26.11
N LYS A 315 14.36 31.98 26.14
CA LYS A 315 13.15 31.58 25.42
C LYS A 315 11.92 31.62 26.32
N PRO A 316 10.74 32.03 25.81
CA PRO A 316 9.49 32.00 26.57
C PRO A 316 9.14 30.63 27.17
N SER A 317 9.58 29.54 26.53
CA SER A 317 9.39 28.16 26.97
C SER A 317 10.44 27.67 27.99
N GLY A 318 11.44 28.49 28.33
CA GLY A 318 12.62 28.09 29.13
C GLY A 318 13.50 27.03 28.47
N LYS A 319 13.26 26.73 27.19
CA LYS A 319 13.93 25.67 26.43
C LYS A 319 14.11 26.09 24.97
N ARG A 320 15.30 25.79 24.41
CA ARG A 320 15.60 25.89 22.97
C ARG A 320 15.69 24.49 22.34
N ILE A 321 15.34 24.39 21.07
CA ILE A 321 15.50 23.17 20.27
C ILE A 321 16.78 23.30 19.47
N VAL A 322 17.65 22.30 19.58
CA VAL A 322 18.94 22.24 18.86
C VAL A 322 19.08 20.92 18.13
N GLY A 323 19.88 20.94 17.06
CA GLY A 323 20.19 19.75 16.30
C GLY A 323 21.33 18.92 16.90
N ASP A 324 21.77 17.92 16.16
CA ASP A 324 22.94 17.11 16.50
C ASP A 324 24.25 17.75 16.02
N VAL A 325 24.17 18.78 15.18
CA VAL A 325 25.31 19.53 14.62
C VAL A 325 25.45 20.89 15.32
N ALA A 326 26.70 21.29 15.61
CA ALA A 326 27.04 22.64 16.05
C ALA A 326 26.84 23.65 14.91
N TYR A 327 25.59 24.09 14.72
CA TYR A 327 25.13 24.84 13.54
C TYR A 327 25.94 26.11 13.25
N SER A 328 26.29 26.89 14.29
CA SER A 328 27.02 28.15 14.16
C SER A 328 28.42 27.99 13.57
N GLU A 329 29.09 26.87 13.87
CA GLU A 329 30.43 26.55 13.35
C GLU A 329 30.32 25.83 12.00
N ALA A 330 29.38 24.90 11.87
CA ALA A 330 29.20 24.09 10.67
C ALA A 330 28.77 24.91 9.45
N LYS A 331 27.95 25.96 9.65
CA LYS A 331 27.51 26.84 8.56
C LYS A 331 28.65 27.61 7.89
N GLU A 332 29.78 27.80 8.57
CA GLU A 332 30.94 28.50 7.99
C GLU A 332 31.77 27.59 7.08
N ARG A 333 31.51 26.27 7.09
CA ARG A 333 32.25 25.27 6.30
C ARG A 333 31.38 24.52 5.31
N ALA A 334 30.12 24.26 5.62
CA ALA A 334 29.21 23.58 4.72
C ALA A 334 28.93 24.42 3.47
N GLY A 335 28.64 23.77 2.35
CA GLY A 335 28.05 24.43 1.18
C GLY A 335 26.55 24.66 1.38
N PHE A 336 25.88 23.68 2.00
CA PHE A 336 24.46 23.70 2.30
C PHE A 336 24.23 23.13 3.71
N ILE A 337 23.31 23.71 4.47
CA ILE A 337 23.01 23.26 5.83
C ILE A 337 21.53 23.38 6.18
N THR A 338 20.98 22.37 6.86
CA THR A 338 19.62 22.46 7.43
C THR A 338 19.63 23.12 8.81
N PRO A 339 18.76 24.11 9.07
CA PRO A 339 18.61 24.67 10.41
C PRO A 339 17.76 23.77 11.31
N VAL A 340 18.02 23.81 12.61
CA VAL A 340 17.16 23.18 13.62
C VAL A 340 16.71 24.25 14.63
N PRO A 341 15.40 24.49 14.79
CA PRO A 341 14.27 23.92 14.05
C PRO A 341 14.09 24.52 12.65
N GLY A 342 13.31 23.87 11.79
CA GLY A 342 12.89 24.41 10.48
C GLY A 342 13.50 23.74 9.25
N GLY A 343 14.43 22.81 9.44
CA GLY A 343 14.99 21.94 8.40
C GLY A 343 14.17 20.66 8.22
N VAL A 344 14.64 19.54 8.76
CA VAL A 344 14.07 18.20 8.51
C VAL A 344 12.65 18.03 9.08
N GLY A 345 12.36 18.58 10.27
CA GLY A 345 11.06 18.36 10.94
C GLY A 345 9.80 18.70 10.10
N PRO A 346 9.70 19.91 9.49
CA PRO A 346 8.60 20.24 8.58
C PRO A 346 8.47 19.30 7.37
N MET A 347 9.58 18.76 6.87
CA MET A 347 9.59 17.83 5.74
C MET A 347 8.94 16.50 6.10
N THR A 348 9.14 15.99 7.31
CA THR A 348 8.58 14.69 7.76
C THR A 348 7.06 14.63 7.56
N VAL A 349 6.33 15.70 7.88
CA VAL A 349 4.86 15.73 7.70
C VAL A 349 4.49 15.79 6.22
N ALA A 350 5.18 16.59 5.41
CA ALA A 350 4.93 16.65 3.96
C ALA A 350 5.19 15.30 3.29
N MET A 351 6.24 14.58 3.70
CA MET A 351 6.59 13.26 3.18
C MET A 351 5.56 12.19 3.55
N LEU A 352 5.01 12.23 4.76
CA LEU A 352 3.89 11.36 5.15
C LEU A 352 2.68 11.57 4.22
N MET A 353 2.35 12.83 3.94
CA MET A 353 1.25 13.15 3.03
C MET A 353 1.54 12.68 1.61
N GLN A 354 2.79 12.84 1.15
CA GLN A 354 3.21 12.35 -0.15
C GLN A 354 3.07 10.83 -0.24
N SER A 355 3.57 10.07 0.74
CA SER A 355 3.43 8.60 0.77
C SER A 355 1.95 8.17 0.83
N THR A 356 1.09 8.94 1.51
CA THR A 356 -0.36 8.70 1.53
C THR A 356 -0.99 8.90 0.16
N VAL A 357 -0.60 9.94 -0.58
CA VAL A 357 -1.09 10.20 -1.93
C VAL A 357 -0.59 9.12 -2.89
N GLU A 358 0.69 8.73 -2.82
CA GLU A 358 1.26 7.63 -3.60
C GLU A 358 0.52 6.30 -3.34
N SER A 359 0.22 5.98 -2.07
CA SER A 359 -0.58 4.81 -1.72
C SER A 359 -1.99 4.85 -2.34
N ALA A 360 -2.65 6.02 -2.30
CA ALA A 360 -3.95 6.20 -2.93
C ALA A 360 -3.91 6.05 -4.46
N GLU A 361 -2.82 6.48 -5.11
CA GLU A 361 -2.62 6.28 -6.56
C GLU A 361 -2.46 4.82 -6.92
N HIS A 362 -1.58 4.10 -6.22
CA HIS A 362 -1.40 2.67 -6.41
C HIS A 362 -2.72 1.91 -6.16
N PHE A 363 -3.53 2.36 -5.20
CA PHE A 363 -4.85 1.81 -4.98
C PHE A 363 -5.76 2.03 -6.19
N LEU A 364 -5.79 3.22 -6.80
CA LEU A 364 -6.61 3.49 -7.99
C LEU A 364 -6.17 2.72 -9.24
N GLU A 365 -4.88 2.44 -9.39
CA GLU A 365 -4.35 1.62 -10.49
C GLU A 365 -4.84 0.17 -10.41
N LYS A 366 -4.89 -0.38 -9.19
CA LYS A 366 -5.27 -1.77 -8.92
C LYS A 366 -6.77 -1.96 -8.71
N PHE A 367 -7.42 -1.01 -8.04
CA PHE A 367 -8.81 -1.08 -7.62
C PHE A 367 -9.67 -0.14 -8.46
N ARG A 368 -10.54 -0.73 -9.28
CA ARG A 368 -11.62 0.01 -9.94
C ARG A 368 -12.86 -0.05 -9.07
N PRO A 369 -13.46 1.09 -8.67
CA PRO A 369 -14.70 1.11 -7.91
C PRO A 369 -15.76 0.19 -8.53
N GLY A 370 -16.33 -0.70 -7.71
CA GLY A 370 -17.36 -1.64 -8.14
C GLY A 370 -16.86 -2.87 -8.91
N LYS A 371 -15.55 -3.09 -9.07
CA LYS A 371 -14.98 -4.34 -9.63
C LYS A 371 -14.29 -5.16 -8.54
N TRP A 372 -14.53 -6.47 -8.53
CA TRP A 372 -13.81 -7.40 -7.65
C TRP A 372 -12.40 -7.67 -8.17
N ILE A 373 -11.46 -7.88 -7.24
CA ILE A 373 -10.07 -8.25 -7.56
C ILE A 373 -9.97 -9.78 -7.40
N ILE A 374 -10.64 -10.52 -8.28
CA ILE A 374 -10.59 -11.99 -8.26
C ILE A 374 -9.38 -12.48 -9.04
N GLN A 375 -8.58 -13.33 -8.43
CA GLN A 375 -7.55 -14.08 -9.14
C GLN A 375 -8.13 -15.41 -9.62
N TYR A 376 -8.32 -15.59 -10.92
CA TYR A 376 -8.85 -16.86 -11.43
C TYR A 376 -7.78 -17.95 -11.42
N ASN A 377 -8.16 -19.18 -11.05
CA ASN A 377 -7.26 -20.33 -11.14
C ASN A 377 -6.90 -20.59 -12.60
N LYS A 378 -5.61 -20.81 -12.88
CA LYS A 378 -5.15 -21.09 -14.25
C LYS A 378 -5.65 -22.46 -14.72
N LEU A 379 -6.18 -22.48 -15.93
CA LEU A 379 -6.77 -23.67 -16.54
C LEU A 379 -5.66 -24.47 -17.25
N ASN A 380 -5.45 -25.72 -16.81
CA ASN A 380 -4.45 -26.63 -17.38
C ASN A 380 -5.17 -27.73 -18.17
N LEU A 381 -5.44 -27.48 -19.45
CA LEU A 381 -6.10 -28.43 -20.34
C LEU A 381 -5.25 -29.69 -20.53
N LYS A 382 -5.86 -30.86 -20.40
CA LYS A 382 -5.23 -32.16 -20.64
C LYS A 382 -5.83 -32.81 -21.88
N THR A 383 -4.98 -33.43 -22.70
CA THR A 383 -5.39 -34.20 -23.88
C THR A 383 -4.75 -35.58 -23.81
N PRO A 384 -5.54 -36.67 -23.84
CA PRO A 384 -7.01 -36.71 -23.90
C PRO A 384 -7.69 -36.16 -22.64
N VAL A 385 -8.97 -35.78 -22.75
CA VAL A 385 -9.75 -35.27 -21.62
C VAL A 385 -9.86 -36.36 -20.55
N PRO A 386 -9.47 -36.09 -19.29
CA PRO A 386 -9.58 -37.07 -18.20
C PRO A 386 -11.04 -37.40 -17.88
N SER A 387 -11.26 -38.47 -17.12
CA SER A 387 -12.61 -38.79 -16.65
C SER A 387 -13.13 -37.75 -15.64
N ASP A 388 -14.46 -37.61 -15.53
CA ASP A 388 -15.11 -36.64 -14.61
C ASP A 388 -14.63 -36.82 -13.15
N ILE A 389 -14.40 -38.06 -12.73
CA ILE A 389 -13.92 -38.36 -11.37
C ILE A 389 -12.47 -37.92 -11.16
N ASP A 390 -11.62 -38.04 -12.19
CA ASP A 390 -10.23 -37.58 -12.13
C ASP A 390 -10.15 -36.06 -12.11
N ILE A 391 -10.98 -35.38 -12.91
CA ILE A 391 -11.11 -33.92 -12.91
C ILE A 391 -11.53 -33.45 -11.52
N SER A 392 -12.62 -34.01 -10.99
CA SER A 392 -13.17 -33.68 -9.66
C SER A 392 -12.18 -33.89 -8.51
N ARG A 393 -11.37 -34.96 -8.56
CA ARG A 393 -10.34 -35.26 -7.54
C ARG A 393 -9.09 -34.40 -7.69
N SER A 394 -8.77 -33.95 -8.89
CA SER A 394 -7.57 -33.14 -9.17
C SER A 394 -7.77 -31.65 -8.87
N CYS A 395 -9.01 -31.18 -8.86
CA CYS A 395 -9.33 -29.77 -8.60
C CYS A 395 -9.09 -29.41 -7.13
N LYS A 396 -8.12 -28.52 -6.88
CA LYS A 396 -7.90 -27.89 -5.58
C LYS A 396 -8.67 -26.57 -5.54
N PRO A 397 -9.77 -26.47 -4.76
CA PRO A 397 -10.53 -25.23 -4.67
C PRO A 397 -9.68 -24.15 -3.99
N LYS A 398 -9.89 -22.90 -4.40
CA LYS A 398 -9.32 -21.75 -3.69
C LYS A 398 -9.90 -21.69 -2.26
N PRO A 399 -9.08 -21.41 -1.23
CA PRO A 399 -9.60 -21.18 0.13
C PRO A 399 -10.67 -20.09 0.13
N ILE A 400 -11.82 -20.39 0.72
CA ILE A 400 -13.01 -19.52 0.69
C ILE A 400 -12.76 -18.18 1.38
N GLY A 401 -11.87 -18.13 2.37
CA GLY A 401 -11.46 -16.88 3.03
C GLY A 401 -10.70 -15.94 2.07
N ASN A 402 -9.82 -16.49 1.22
CA ASN A 402 -9.13 -15.70 0.20
C ASN A 402 -10.12 -15.15 -0.81
N LEU A 403 -11.06 -15.99 -1.26
CA LEU A 403 -12.09 -15.57 -2.19
C LEU A 403 -13.03 -14.50 -1.59
N ALA A 404 -13.39 -14.62 -0.32
CA ALA A 404 -14.18 -13.62 0.38
C ALA A 404 -13.48 -12.26 0.41
N ARG A 405 -12.17 -12.25 0.65
CA ARG A 405 -11.34 -11.03 0.58
C ARG A 405 -11.27 -10.46 -0.84
N GLU A 406 -11.10 -11.29 -1.86
CA GLU A 406 -11.04 -10.88 -3.27
C GLU A 406 -12.33 -10.20 -3.77
N ILE A 407 -13.49 -10.57 -3.20
CA ILE A 407 -14.77 -9.93 -3.50
C ILE A 407 -15.12 -8.76 -2.57
N GLY A 408 -14.24 -8.41 -1.62
CA GLY A 408 -14.40 -7.25 -0.73
C GLY A 408 -15.30 -7.50 0.49
N LEU A 409 -15.43 -8.74 0.95
CA LEU A 409 -16.00 -9.04 2.27
C LEU A 409 -14.95 -8.85 3.36
N LEU A 410 -15.37 -8.27 4.48
CA LEU A 410 -14.53 -8.08 5.66
C LEU A 410 -14.39 -9.39 6.44
N SER A 411 -13.30 -9.58 7.18
CA SER A 411 -13.10 -10.80 7.98
C SER A 411 -14.21 -11.02 9.02
N GLU A 412 -14.68 -9.94 9.63
CA GLU A 412 -15.79 -9.95 10.59
C GLU A 412 -17.16 -10.29 9.97
N GLU A 413 -17.30 -10.15 8.65
CA GLU A 413 -18.53 -10.47 7.91
C GLU A 413 -18.60 -11.94 7.50
N VAL A 414 -17.52 -12.71 7.73
CA VAL A 414 -17.35 -14.04 7.16
C VAL A 414 -17.06 -15.07 8.26
N GLU A 415 -18.02 -15.94 8.52
CA GLU A 415 -17.81 -17.10 9.40
C GLU A 415 -17.29 -18.29 8.58
N LEU A 416 -16.03 -18.66 8.75
CA LEU A 416 -15.44 -19.80 8.03
C LEU A 416 -15.85 -21.15 8.65
N TYR A 417 -16.20 -22.11 7.79
CA TYR A 417 -16.50 -23.51 8.13
C TYR A 417 -15.54 -24.44 7.37
N GLY A 418 -14.27 -24.45 7.80
CA GLY A 418 -13.18 -25.09 7.06
C GLY A 418 -12.74 -24.26 5.86
N GLU A 419 -11.93 -24.84 4.97
CA GLU A 419 -11.28 -24.08 3.89
C GLU A 419 -12.20 -23.75 2.70
N THR A 420 -13.34 -24.44 2.56
CA THR A 420 -14.17 -24.38 1.34
C THR A 420 -15.59 -23.90 1.61
N LYS A 421 -15.90 -23.47 2.82
CA LYS A 421 -17.25 -23.05 3.18
C LYS A 421 -17.20 -21.88 4.14
N ALA A 422 -18.11 -20.93 3.97
CA ALA A 422 -18.28 -19.82 4.88
C ALA A 422 -19.78 -19.47 5.04
N LYS A 423 -20.13 -18.64 6.01
CA LYS A 423 -21.37 -17.85 6.01
C LYS A 423 -21.03 -16.39 5.91
N VAL A 424 -21.90 -15.63 5.26
CA VAL A 424 -21.79 -14.17 5.18
C VAL A 424 -22.83 -13.59 6.13
N LEU A 425 -22.39 -12.72 7.03
CA LEU A 425 -23.25 -12.04 7.99
C LEU A 425 -24.08 -10.95 7.32
N LEU A 426 -25.28 -10.69 7.85
CA LEU A 426 -26.20 -9.68 7.31
C LEU A 426 -25.70 -8.25 7.47
N SER A 427 -24.73 -8.01 8.36
CA SER A 427 -24.03 -6.72 8.48
C SER A 427 -23.43 -6.24 7.15
N SER A 428 -23.03 -7.19 6.29
CA SER A 428 -22.55 -6.89 4.94
C SER A 428 -23.58 -6.16 4.08
N LEU A 429 -24.87 -6.48 4.23
CA LEU A 429 -25.96 -5.81 3.50
C LEU A 429 -26.14 -4.37 3.98
N GLU A 430 -26.01 -4.13 5.29
CA GLU A 430 -26.12 -2.80 5.86
C GLU A 430 -24.99 -1.89 5.38
N ARG A 431 -23.77 -2.42 5.31
CA ARG A 431 -22.59 -1.70 4.77
C ARG A 431 -22.74 -1.39 3.28
N LEU A 432 -23.29 -2.32 2.52
CA LEU A 432 -23.42 -2.22 1.06
C LEU A 432 -24.74 -1.58 0.59
N LYS A 433 -25.59 -1.08 1.51
CA LYS A 433 -26.92 -0.52 1.17
C LYS A 433 -26.94 0.61 0.13
N HIS A 434 -25.80 1.29 -0.07
CA HIS A 434 -25.65 2.38 -1.03
C HIS A 434 -25.07 1.92 -2.37
N GLN A 435 -24.67 0.65 -2.49
CA GLN A 435 -24.21 0.08 -3.75
C GLN A 435 -25.43 -0.29 -4.62
N PRO A 436 -25.35 -0.14 -5.95
CA PRO A 436 -26.41 -0.58 -6.83
C PRO A 436 -26.56 -2.10 -6.78
N ASP A 437 -27.79 -2.57 -6.86
CA ASP A 437 -28.09 -4.00 -6.90
C ASP A 437 -27.50 -4.66 -8.17
N GLY A 438 -26.99 -5.88 -7.99
CA GLY A 438 -26.55 -6.71 -9.10
C GLY A 438 -27.73 -7.17 -9.96
N LYS A 439 -27.44 -7.48 -11.23
CA LYS A 439 -28.45 -8.08 -12.12
C LYS A 439 -28.69 -9.54 -11.72
N TYR A 440 -29.96 -9.91 -11.54
CA TYR A 440 -30.35 -11.29 -11.29
C TYR A 440 -30.66 -12.01 -12.61
N VAL A 441 -29.86 -13.02 -12.95
CA VAL A 441 -30.03 -13.82 -14.19
C VAL A 441 -30.53 -15.21 -13.82
N VAL A 442 -31.71 -15.57 -14.34
CA VAL A 442 -32.32 -16.89 -14.12
C VAL A 442 -32.01 -17.80 -15.30
N VAL A 443 -31.30 -18.89 -15.05
CA VAL A 443 -31.07 -19.95 -16.04
C VAL A 443 -32.21 -20.97 -15.93
N THR A 444 -33.15 -20.90 -16.86
CA THR A 444 -34.27 -21.84 -16.95
C THR A 444 -33.87 -23.12 -17.67
N GLY A 445 -34.55 -24.22 -17.35
CA GLY A 445 -34.36 -25.49 -18.07
C GLY A 445 -35.25 -25.55 -19.30
N ILE A 446 -34.74 -26.13 -20.38
CA ILE A 446 -35.52 -26.51 -21.56
C ILE A 446 -35.87 -28.00 -21.42
N THR A 447 -37.11 -28.37 -21.72
CA THR A 447 -37.57 -29.76 -21.71
C THR A 447 -37.93 -30.18 -23.14
N PRO A 448 -37.36 -31.26 -23.70
CA PRO A 448 -36.29 -32.09 -23.12
C PRO A 448 -34.95 -31.34 -23.10
N THR A 449 -34.09 -31.68 -22.14
CA THR A 449 -32.75 -31.06 -22.00
C THR A 449 -31.73 -31.87 -22.78
N PRO A 450 -31.10 -31.32 -23.85
CA PRO A 450 -30.00 -31.99 -24.53
C PRO A 450 -28.82 -32.26 -23.59
N LEU A 451 -28.04 -33.30 -23.89
CA LEU A 451 -26.82 -33.61 -23.14
C LEU A 451 -25.86 -32.42 -23.19
N GLY A 452 -25.35 -32.00 -22.02
CA GLY A 452 -24.46 -30.84 -21.89
C GLY A 452 -25.16 -29.49 -21.75
N GLU A 453 -26.47 -29.40 -22.03
CA GLU A 453 -27.26 -28.17 -21.94
C GLU A 453 -28.09 -28.08 -20.65
N GLY A 454 -27.65 -28.80 -19.62
CA GLY A 454 -28.27 -28.81 -18.31
C GLY A 454 -28.22 -27.45 -17.62
N LYS A 455 -29.26 -27.12 -16.84
CA LYS A 455 -29.34 -25.89 -16.04
C LYS A 455 -28.04 -25.59 -15.28
N SER A 456 -27.47 -26.59 -14.61
CA SER A 456 -26.22 -26.45 -13.85
C SER A 456 -25.03 -26.15 -14.77
N THR A 457 -24.89 -26.88 -15.88
CA THR A 457 -23.80 -26.69 -16.85
C THR A 457 -23.85 -25.30 -17.47
N THR A 458 -25.03 -24.88 -17.91
CA THR A 458 -25.26 -23.53 -18.46
C THR A 458 -24.99 -22.45 -17.43
N THR A 459 -25.41 -22.64 -16.17
CA THR A 459 -25.14 -21.69 -15.08
C THR A 459 -23.65 -21.51 -14.84
N ILE A 460 -22.90 -22.61 -14.70
CA ILE A 460 -21.46 -22.56 -14.46
C ILE A 460 -20.73 -21.96 -15.68
N GLY A 461 -21.06 -22.40 -16.89
CA GLY A 461 -20.46 -21.88 -18.12
C GLY A 461 -20.69 -20.38 -18.30
N LEU A 462 -21.90 -19.89 -18.01
CA LEU A 462 -22.21 -18.46 -18.06
C LEU A 462 -21.39 -17.65 -17.04
N VAL A 463 -21.26 -18.16 -15.80
CA VAL A 463 -20.47 -17.51 -14.75
C VAL A 463 -18.97 -17.53 -15.08
N GLN A 464 -18.46 -18.59 -15.69
CA GLN A 464 -17.08 -18.65 -16.19
C GLN A 464 -16.85 -17.64 -17.33
N ALA A 465 -17.76 -17.57 -18.30
CA ALA A 465 -17.69 -16.59 -19.39
C ALA A 465 -17.71 -15.15 -18.86
N LEU A 466 -18.68 -14.81 -18.01
CA LEU A 466 -18.80 -13.46 -17.45
C LEU A 466 -17.63 -13.11 -16.51
N GLY A 467 -17.24 -14.02 -15.63
CA GLY A 467 -16.20 -13.77 -14.62
C GLY A 467 -14.79 -13.92 -15.19
N ALA A 468 -14.41 -15.14 -15.56
CA ALA A 468 -13.03 -15.45 -15.92
C ALA A 468 -12.59 -14.85 -17.26
N HIS A 469 -13.52 -14.69 -18.23
CA HIS A 469 -13.20 -14.19 -19.56
C HIS A 469 -13.59 -12.72 -19.79
N LEU A 470 -14.70 -12.25 -19.24
CA LEU A 470 -15.17 -10.86 -19.39
C LEU A 470 -14.91 -9.97 -18.17
N HIS A 471 -14.30 -10.54 -17.11
CA HIS A 471 -13.92 -9.83 -15.88
C HIS A 471 -15.08 -9.03 -15.25
N GLN A 472 -16.29 -9.59 -15.30
CA GLN A 472 -17.47 -9.05 -14.64
C GLN A 472 -17.63 -9.65 -13.24
N ASN A 473 -18.16 -8.87 -12.31
CA ASN A 473 -18.52 -9.39 -11.00
C ASN A 473 -19.71 -10.33 -11.15
N VAL A 474 -19.52 -11.61 -10.84
CA VAL A 474 -20.56 -12.63 -10.97
C VAL A 474 -20.32 -13.78 -10.01
N PHE A 475 -21.39 -14.24 -9.35
CA PHE A 475 -21.43 -15.53 -8.66
C PHE A 475 -22.64 -16.34 -9.14
N ALA A 476 -22.53 -17.66 -9.12
CA ALA A 476 -23.64 -18.58 -9.39
C ALA A 476 -24.31 -19.00 -8.09
N CYS A 477 -25.64 -19.11 -8.12
CA CYS A 477 -26.42 -19.81 -7.09
C CYS A 477 -26.88 -21.16 -7.66
N VAL A 478 -26.16 -22.24 -7.36
CA VAL A 478 -26.45 -23.57 -7.96
C VAL A 478 -27.61 -24.29 -7.26
N ARG A 479 -28.02 -23.79 -6.10
CA ARG A 479 -29.29 -24.16 -5.46
C ARG A 479 -30.08 -22.89 -5.21
N GLN A 480 -31.24 -22.78 -5.86
CA GLN A 480 -32.19 -21.72 -5.56
C GLN A 480 -32.70 -21.94 -4.12
N PRO A 481 -32.86 -20.89 -3.30
CA PRO A 481 -33.69 -21.01 -2.11
C PRO A 481 -35.06 -21.49 -2.58
N SER A 482 -35.57 -22.58 -2.02
CA SER A 482 -36.96 -22.94 -2.30
C SER A 482 -37.80 -21.76 -1.82
N GLN A 483 -38.53 -21.13 -2.73
CA GLN A 483 -39.71 -20.41 -2.33
C GLN A 483 -40.66 -21.51 -1.84
N GLY A 484 -40.61 -21.81 -0.54
CA GLY A 484 -41.64 -22.65 0.10
C GLY A 484 -43.03 -22.14 -0.32
N PRO A 485 -44.03 -23.03 -0.35
CA PRO A 485 -45.12 -23.01 -1.32
C PRO A 485 -45.85 -21.67 -1.31
N THR A 486 -45.49 -20.75 -2.22
CA THR A 486 -46.21 -19.48 -2.36
C THR A 486 -47.48 -19.66 -3.19
N PHE A 487 -47.73 -20.86 -3.73
CA PHE A 487 -48.93 -21.21 -4.50
C PHE A 487 -49.38 -22.67 -4.33
N GLY A 488 -49.34 -23.25 -3.13
CA GLY A 488 -50.03 -24.53 -2.82
C GLY A 488 -49.64 -25.78 -3.63
N ILE A 489 -48.68 -25.73 -4.56
CA ILE A 489 -48.28 -26.87 -5.38
C ILE A 489 -47.06 -27.53 -4.77
N LYS A 490 -47.25 -28.78 -4.38
CA LYS A 490 -46.27 -29.68 -3.76
C LYS A 490 -45.21 -30.07 -4.80
N GLY A 491 -44.07 -29.38 -4.80
CA GLY A 491 -42.89 -29.80 -5.57
C GLY A 491 -42.28 -31.07 -4.98
N ILE A 492 -42.25 -32.15 -5.75
CA ILE A 492 -41.76 -33.47 -5.34
C ILE A 492 -40.22 -33.45 -5.29
N SER A 493 -39.64 -33.40 -4.09
CA SER A 493 -38.54 -34.30 -3.66
C SER A 493 -38.34 -34.15 -2.15
N GLY A 494 -38.45 -35.26 -1.43
CA GLY A 494 -38.49 -35.27 0.03
C GLY A 494 -37.14 -35.04 0.69
N THR A 495 -37.05 -33.98 1.50
CA THR A 495 -36.20 -33.91 2.70
C THR A 495 -36.88 -33.02 3.73
N ARG A 496 -36.80 -33.43 5.01
CA ARG A 496 -37.40 -32.82 6.23
C ARG A 496 -37.30 -31.28 6.31
N PRO A 497 -38.15 -30.62 7.11
CA PRO A 497 -38.10 -29.16 7.32
C PRO A 497 -36.80 -28.79 8.04
N GLY A 498 -35.78 -28.40 7.26
CA GLY A 498 -34.47 -28.01 7.76
C GLY A 498 -33.86 -26.97 6.82
N ALA A 499 -33.61 -25.79 7.36
CA ALA A 499 -32.79 -24.69 6.84
C ALA A 499 -32.46 -24.72 5.34
N THR A 500 -33.15 -23.89 4.56
CA THR A 500 -32.83 -23.58 3.17
C THR A 500 -31.38 -23.05 3.11
N SER A 501 -30.50 -23.75 2.39
CA SER A 501 -29.10 -23.38 2.26
C SER A 501 -28.79 -22.87 0.86
N LEU A 502 -28.33 -21.62 0.75
CA LEU A 502 -27.78 -21.10 -0.50
C LEU A 502 -26.38 -21.70 -0.74
N SER A 503 -26.03 -21.87 -1.99
CA SER A 503 -24.75 -22.46 -2.41
C SER A 503 -24.21 -21.55 -3.50
N PHE A 504 -23.33 -20.64 -3.10
CA PHE A 504 -22.69 -19.70 -4.00
C PHE A 504 -21.42 -20.34 -4.56
N ILE A 505 -21.30 -20.31 -5.88
CA ILE A 505 -20.12 -20.76 -6.62
C ILE A 505 -19.57 -19.57 -7.38
N LEU A 506 -18.39 -19.12 -6.99
CA LEU A 506 -17.64 -18.11 -7.71
C LEU A 506 -16.72 -18.81 -8.74
N PRO A 507 -16.49 -18.23 -9.92
CA PRO A 507 -15.68 -18.85 -10.97
C PRO A 507 -14.22 -19.13 -10.54
N GLY A 508 -13.73 -18.49 -9.47
CA GLY A 508 -12.42 -18.80 -8.87
C GLY A 508 -12.41 -19.96 -7.86
N ALA A 509 -13.58 -20.43 -7.40
CA ALA A 509 -13.70 -21.50 -6.40
C ALA A 509 -13.72 -22.90 -7.02
N LEU A 510 -14.21 -23.03 -8.24
CA LEU A 510 -14.19 -24.26 -9.01
C LEU A 510 -13.32 -24.02 -10.24
N GLY A 511 -12.19 -24.72 -10.33
CA GLY A 511 -11.67 -25.03 -11.66
C GLY A 511 -12.75 -25.78 -12.44
N PRO A 512 -12.94 -25.49 -13.74
CA PRO A 512 -13.88 -26.23 -14.58
C PRO A 512 -13.72 -27.74 -14.47
#